data_AF-X1AD66-F1
#
_entry.id   AF-X1AD66-F1
#
_cell.length_a   1.000
_cell.length_b   1.000
_cell.length_c   1.000
_cell.angle_alpha   90.00
_cell.angle_beta   90.00
_cell.angle_gamma   90.00
#
_symmetry.space_group_name_H-M   'P 1'
#
loop_
_entity.id
_entity.type
_entity.pdbx_description
1 polymer ?
#
loop_
_entity_poly.entity_id
_entity_poly.type
_entity_poly.pdbx_seq_one_letter_code
_entity_poly.pdbx_strand_id
1 'polypeptide(L)'
;MKIKFLAHAAFLLTSDKDTKVLIDPYEPGGFDGALNYQPIDEQVDAIVISHQHADHNYIAPHHQNVTVFDQIGEFKFNDIKILGFHSYHDEEKGKKLGENIIFVIKIDDVTICHLGDLGQKLSVADAELMGEIDVLLL
;
A
#
# COMPACT_ATOMS: atom_id res chain seq x y z
N MET A 1 10.99 -13.81 0.73
CA MET A 1 10.34 -12.54 0.32
C MET A 1 10.94 -11.94 -0.96
N LYS A 2 10.09 -11.52 -1.90
CA LYS A 2 10.44 -10.71 -3.10
C LYS A 2 9.59 -9.44 -3.16
N ILE A 3 10.21 -8.33 -3.59
CA ILE A 3 9.52 -7.07 -3.92
C ILE A 3 9.72 -6.78 -5.41
N LYS A 4 8.62 -6.51 -6.11
CA LYS A 4 8.64 -6.01 -7.49
C LYS A 4 8.00 -4.63 -7.53
N PHE A 5 8.77 -3.62 -7.91
CA PHE A 5 8.22 -2.30 -8.25
C PHE A 5 7.53 -2.38 -9.61
N LEU A 6 6.26 -1.98 -9.67
CA LEU A 6 5.45 -2.05 -10.89
C LEU A 6 5.41 -0.72 -11.63
N ALA A 7 5.07 0.37 -10.93
CA ALA A 7 5.25 1.79 -11.29
C ALA A 7 4.51 2.65 -10.25
N HIS A 8 4.71 3.97 -10.27
CA HIS A 8 4.05 4.92 -9.36
C HIS A 8 4.24 4.53 -7.88
N ALA A 9 3.15 4.29 -7.13
CA ALA A 9 3.17 3.75 -5.78
C ALA A 9 2.92 2.23 -5.74
N ALA A 10 2.82 1.56 -6.90
CA ALA A 10 2.45 0.16 -6.98
C ALA A 10 3.64 -0.79 -6.78
N PHE A 11 3.53 -1.66 -5.79
CA PHE A 11 4.48 -2.73 -5.50
C PHE A 11 3.77 -4.07 -5.37
N LEU A 12 4.40 -5.12 -5.87
CA LEU A 12 3.99 -6.49 -5.62
C LEU A 12 4.96 -7.16 -4.64
N LEU A 13 4.42 -7.56 -3.49
CA LEU A 13 5.11 -8.40 -2.52
C LEU A 13 4.78 -9.87 -2.81
N THR A 14 5.77 -10.75 -2.69
CA THR A 14 5.58 -12.20 -2.79
C THR A 14 6.32 -12.90 -1.66
N SER A 15 5.60 -13.68 -0.85
CA SER A 15 6.17 -14.46 0.25
C SER A 15 6.89 -15.71 -0.27
N ASP A 16 7.65 -16.38 0.59
CA ASP A 16 8.28 -17.67 0.25
C ASP A 16 7.25 -18.80 0.08
N LYS A 17 5.99 -18.57 0.47
CA LYS A 17 4.84 -19.47 0.24
C LYS A 17 3.99 -19.06 -0.96
N ASP A 18 4.51 -18.16 -1.81
CA ASP A 18 3.85 -17.61 -2.99
C ASP A 18 2.57 -16.78 -2.71
N THR A 19 2.32 -16.35 -1.46
CA THR A 19 1.25 -15.37 -1.17
C THR A 19 1.64 -14.01 -1.75
N LYS A 20 0.74 -13.39 -2.52
CA LYS A 20 0.97 -12.14 -3.25
C LYS A 20 0.11 -10.99 -2.75
N VAL A 21 0.77 -9.89 -2.39
CA VAL A 21 0.11 -8.65 -1.95
C VAL A 21 0.47 -7.53 -2.90
N LEU A 22 -0.53 -6.97 -3.56
CA LEU A 22 -0.41 -5.75 -4.37
C LEU A 22 -0.65 -4.54 -3.49
N ILE A 23 0.24 -3.56 -3.56
CA ILE A 23 0.14 -2.29 -2.85
C ILE A 23 -0.20 -1.21 -3.88
N ASP A 24 -1.14 -0.33 -3.55
CA ASP A 24 -1.52 0.89 -4.28
C ASP A 24 -1.53 0.77 -5.82
N PRO A 25 -2.40 -0.10 -6.39
CA PRO A 25 -2.51 -0.21 -7.84
C PRO A 25 -3.05 1.10 -8.47
N TYR A 26 -2.46 1.48 -9.60
CA TYR A 26 -2.87 2.67 -10.38
C TYR A 26 -3.76 2.29 -11.57
N GLU A 27 -4.58 3.24 -12.04
CA GLU A 27 -5.34 3.09 -13.28
C GLU A 27 -4.44 3.36 -14.50
N PRO A 28 -4.23 2.38 -15.40
CA PRO A 28 -3.45 2.59 -16.61
C PRO A 28 -4.10 3.62 -17.52
N GLY A 29 -3.35 4.66 -17.91
CA GLY A 29 -3.88 5.76 -18.71
C GLY A 29 -4.72 6.76 -17.92
N GLY A 30 -4.77 6.65 -16.59
CA GLY A 30 -5.43 7.62 -15.71
C GLY A 30 -4.94 9.06 -15.92
N PHE A 31 -5.77 10.02 -15.53
CA PHE A 31 -5.50 11.46 -15.64
C PHE A 31 -5.17 11.90 -17.08
N ASP A 32 -6.04 11.57 -18.04
CA ASP A 32 -5.89 11.86 -19.46
C ASP A 32 -4.54 11.37 -20.04
N GLY A 33 -4.07 10.21 -19.57
CA GLY A 33 -2.83 9.59 -20.00
C GLY A 33 -1.57 10.07 -19.27
N ALA A 34 -1.69 10.88 -18.21
CA ALA A 34 -0.52 11.25 -17.40
C ALA A 34 0.08 10.03 -16.67
N LEU A 35 -0.75 9.08 -16.23
CA LEU A 35 -0.29 7.77 -15.76
C LEU A 35 -0.08 6.82 -16.93
N ASN A 36 0.96 7.08 -17.72
CA ASN A 36 1.31 6.29 -18.89
C ASN A 36 2.13 5.04 -18.54
N TYR A 37 1.58 4.20 -17.67
CA TYR A 37 2.16 2.92 -17.29
C TYR A 37 1.35 1.76 -17.87
N GLN A 38 1.97 0.59 -17.98
CA GLN A 38 1.29 -0.60 -18.48
C GLN A 38 0.29 -1.13 -17.45
N PRO A 39 -0.78 -1.84 -17.88
CA PRO A 39 -1.63 -2.57 -16.96
C PRO A 39 -0.86 -3.52 -16.05
N ILE A 40 -1.31 -3.61 -14.79
CA ILE A 40 -0.87 -4.61 -13.82
C ILE A 40 -1.71 -5.88 -14.09
N ASP A 41 -1.10 -6.88 -14.72
CA ASP A 41 -1.75 -8.15 -15.10
C ASP A 41 -1.45 -9.28 -14.10
N GLU A 42 -0.75 -8.96 -13.01
CA GLU A 42 -0.36 -9.92 -11.99
C GLU A 42 -1.58 -10.48 -11.23
N GLN A 43 -1.67 -11.80 -11.12
CA GLN A 43 -2.60 -12.44 -10.19
C GLN A 43 -2.10 -12.26 -8.76
N VAL A 44 -2.97 -11.79 -7.86
CA VAL A 44 -2.64 -11.49 -6.47
C VAL A 44 -3.73 -12.01 -5.52
N ASP A 45 -3.35 -12.24 -4.26
CA ASP A 45 -4.24 -12.80 -3.24
C ASP A 45 -4.87 -11.72 -2.35
N ALA A 46 -4.17 -10.61 -2.18
CA ALA A 46 -4.66 -9.44 -1.47
C ALA A 46 -4.16 -8.13 -2.08
N ILE A 47 -4.90 -7.06 -1.80
CA ILE A 47 -4.56 -5.68 -2.20
C ILE A 47 -4.55 -4.81 -0.94
N VAL A 48 -3.58 -3.91 -0.85
CA VAL A 48 -3.48 -2.87 0.18
C VAL A 48 -3.62 -1.51 -0.50
N ILE A 49 -4.49 -0.65 0.02
CA ILE A 49 -4.75 0.69 -0.53
C ILE A 49 -4.55 1.71 0.58
N SER A 50 -3.55 2.59 0.42
CA SER A 50 -3.24 3.66 1.38
C SER A 50 -4.34 4.71 1.46
N HIS A 51 -4.92 5.11 0.33
CA HIS A 51 -5.98 6.12 0.26
C HIS A 51 -6.73 6.07 -1.08
N GLN A 52 -7.80 6.85 -1.21
CA GLN A 52 -8.79 6.72 -2.28
C GLN A 52 -8.55 7.65 -3.49
N HIS A 53 -7.33 8.13 -3.70
CA HIS A 53 -6.98 8.82 -4.94
C HIS A 53 -6.85 7.81 -6.10
N ALA A 54 -7.21 8.25 -7.30
CA ALA A 54 -7.36 7.38 -8.48
C ALA A 54 -6.04 6.72 -8.93
N ASP A 55 -4.90 7.29 -8.56
CA ASP A 55 -3.57 6.75 -8.80
C ASP A 55 -3.12 5.70 -7.76
N HIS A 56 -3.92 5.42 -6.73
CA HIS A 56 -3.58 4.48 -5.64
C HIS A 56 -4.63 3.38 -5.39
N ASN A 57 -5.85 3.48 -5.93
CA ASN A 57 -6.96 2.59 -5.56
C ASN A 57 -7.59 1.80 -6.71
N TYR A 58 -6.90 1.68 -7.84
CA TYR A 58 -7.48 1.04 -9.02
C TYR A 58 -7.56 -0.49 -8.88
N ILE A 59 -8.78 -1.00 -8.69
CA ILE A 59 -9.05 -2.44 -8.71
C ILE A 59 -9.38 -2.88 -10.13
N ALA A 60 -8.41 -3.55 -10.79
CA ALA A 60 -8.60 -4.08 -12.13
C ALA A 60 -9.80 -5.07 -12.19
N PRO A 61 -10.48 -5.20 -13.34
CA PRO A 61 -11.63 -6.11 -13.47
C PRO A 61 -11.34 -7.57 -13.08
N HIS A 62 -10.10 -8.02 -13.25
CA HIS A 62 -9.68 -9.39 -12.89
C HIS A 62 -9.35 -9.55 -11.39
N HIS A 63 -9.39 -8.47 -10.60
CA HIS A 63 -9.17 -8.47 -9.15
C HIS A 63 -10.43 -8.22 -8.32
N GLN A 64 -11.62 -8.16 -8.93
CA GLN A 64 -12.87 -7.77 -8.24
C GLN A 64 -13.26 -8.65 -7.03
N ASN A 65 -12.72 -9.87 -6.92
CA ASN A 65 -12.97 -10.79 -5.79
C ASN A 65 -11.75 -10.96 -4.87
N VAL A 66 -10.71 -10.15 -5.04
CA VAL A 66 -9.51 -10.18 -4.21
C VAL A 66 -9.78 -9.50 -2.87
N THR A 67 -9.14 -9.98 -1.80
CA THR A 67 -9.27 -9.36 -0.47
C THR A 67 -8.59 -7.99 -0.48
N VAL A 68 -9.29 -6.94 -0.04
CA VAL A 68 -8.76 -5.57 0.01
C VAL A 68 -8.59 -5.10 1.47
N PHE A 69 -7.45 -4.51 1.77
CA PHE A 69 -7.12 -3.85 3.03
C PHE A 69 -6.95 -2.35 2.78
N ASP A 70 -7.96 -1.57 3.14
CA ASP A 70 -8.05 -0.12 2.91
C ASP A 70 -8.52 0.64 4.17
N GLN A 71 -8.32 0.03 5.34
CA GLN A 71 -8.78 0.56 6.63
C GLN A 71 -7.72 0.38 7.73
N ILE A 72 -7.83 1.21 8.76
CA ILE A 72 -6.98 1.18 9.95
C ILE A 72 -7.27 -0.09 10.76
N GLY A 73 -6.22 -0.73 11.28
CA GLY A 73 -6.33 -1.88 12.17
C GLY A 73 -5.19 -2.87 12.00
N GLU A 74 -5.29 -3.96 12.76
CA GLU A 74 -4.41 -5.12 12.64
C GLU A 74 -5.14 -6.25 11.91
N PHE A 75 -4.51 -6.76 10.87
CA PHE A 75 -5.03 -7.83 10.05
C PHE A 75 -4.03 -8.97 9.93
N LYS A 76 -4.55 -10.17 9.71
CA LYS A 76 -3.76 -11.33 9.34
C LYS A 76 -4.38 -11.96 8.10
N PHE A 77 -3.56 -12.15 7.07
CA PHE A 77 -3.95 -12.79 5.82
C PHE A 77 -2.92 -13.86 5.49
N ASN A 78 -3.33 -15.13 5.50
CA ASN A 78 -2.42 -16.26 5.35
C ASN A 78 -1.19 -16.18 6.30
N ASP A 79 0.00 -16.07 5.72
CA ASP A 79 1.32 -15.94 6.34
C ASP A 79 1.76 -14.48 6.56
N ILE A 80 0.90 -13.51 6.27
CA ILE A 80 1.21 -12.07 6.31
C ILE A 80 0.45 -11.41 7.47
N LYS A 81 1.14 -10.51 8.18
CA LYS A 81 0.52 -9.59 9.16
C LYS A 81 0.55 -8.18 8.61
N ILE A 82 -0.54 -7.44 8.77
CA ILE A 82 -0.69 -6.09 8.25
C ILE A 82 -1.18 -5.21 9.40
N LEU A 83 -0.48 -4.10 9.64
CA LEU A 83 -0.91 -3.03 10.54
C LEU A 83 -1.14 -1.78 9.69
N GLY A 84 -2.37 -1.32 9.60
CA GLY A 84 -2.72 -0.03 9.02
C GLY A 84 -2.96 0.99 10.13
N PHE A 85 -2.33 2.16 10.07
CA PHE A 85 -2.62 3.25 11.00
C PHE A 85 -2.73 4.60 10.31
N HIS A 86 -3.50 5.48 10.95
CA HIS A 86 -3.91 6.76 10.38
C HIS A 86 -2.72 7.70 10.17
N SER A 87 -2.72 8.42 9.04
CA SER A 87 -1.85 9.55 8.73
C SER A 87 -2.58 10.54 7.80
N TYR A 88 -1.91 11.61 7.38
CA TYR A 88 -2.49 12.59 6.48
C TYR A 88 -1.64 12.76 5.23
N HIS A 89 -2.30 13.04 4.11
CA HIS A 89 -1.66 13.35 2.84
C HIS A 89 -1.19 14.83 2.76
N ASP A 90 -1.43 15.62 3.80
CA ASP A 90 -0.96 17.00 3.90
C ASP A 90 -0.59 17.39 5.35
N GLU A 91 0.12 18.50 5.50
CA GLU A 91 0.49 19.06 6.80
C GLU A 91 -0.69 19.73 7.54
N GLU A 92 -1.87 19.80 6.94
CA GLU A 92 -3.05 20.50 7.43
C GLU A 92 -4.15 19.56 7.93
N LYS A 93 -3.80 18.30 8.26
CA LYS A 93 -4.70 17.25 8.75
C LYS A 93 -5.73 16.81 7.71
N GLY A 94 -5.28 16.61 6.47
CA GLY A 94 -6.08 16.10 5.36
C GLY A 94 -7.04 17.12 4.76
N LYS A 95 -6.90 18.41 5.10
CA LYS A 95 -7.80 19.46 4.58
C LYS A 95 -7.64 19.71 3.09
N LYS A 96 -6.47 19.43 2.53
CA LYS A 96 -6.12 19.70 1.13
C LYS A 96 -6.16 18.44 0.29
N LEU A 97 -5.60 17.36 0.81
CA LEU A 97 -5.34 16.11 0.07
C LEU A 97 -5.93 14.88 0.76
N GLY A 98 -6.60 15.04 1.92
CA GLY A 98 -7.33 13.96 2.57
C GLY A 98 -6.50 13.09 3.53
N GLU A 99 -7.13 11.98 3.92
CA GLU A 99 -6.55 10.99 4.82
C GLU A 99 -5.61 10.03 4.06
N ASN A 100 -4.66 9.45 4.78
CA ASN A 100 -3.74 8.44 4.27
C ASN A 100 -3.54 7.35 5.33
N ILE A 101 -3.38 6.10 4.92
CA ILE A 101 -3.08 4.99 5.83
C ILE A 101 -1.65 4.54 5.56
N ILE A 102 -0.82 4.59 6.60
CA ILE A 102 0.49 3.93 6.57
C ILE A 102 0.27 2.45 6.87
N PHE A 103 0.85 1.59 6.05
CA PHE A 103 0.79 0.14 6.25
C PHE A 103 2.16 -0.43 6.61
N VAL A 104 2.23 -1.16 7.71
CA VAL A 104 3.36 -2.01 8.09
C VAL A 104 2.99 -3.46 7.83
N ILE A 105 3.71 -4.09 6.91
CA ILE A 105 3.43 -5.42 6.39
C ILE A 105 4.61 -6.32 6.78
N LYS A 106 4.33 -7.30 7.63
CA LYS A 106 5.29 -8.35 7.97
C LYS A 106 5.01 -9.59 7.13
N ILE A 107 5.99 -9.96 6.32
CA ILE A 107 5.94 -11.07 5.35
C ILE A 107 7.26 -11.84 5.42
N ASP A 108 7.16 -13.14 5.63
CA ASP A 108 8.30 -13.98 6.04
C ASP A 108 9.00 -13.36 7.28
N ASP A 109 10.31 -13.18 7.23
CA ASP A 109 11.12 -12.53 8.28
C ASP A 109 11.41 -11.04 7.99
N VAL A 110 10.70 -10.43 7.03
CA VAL A 110 10.92 -9.02 6.63
C VAL A 110 9.71 -8.16 6.97
N THR A 111 9.98 -6.98 7.52
CA THR A 111 8.99 -5.95 7.89
C THR A 111 9.11 -4.76 6.94
N ILE A 112 8.07 -4.55 6.15
CA ILE A 112 7.99 -3.52 5.11
C ILE A 112 7.03 -2.44 5.60
N CYS A 113 7.36 -1.17 5.40
CA CYS A 113 6.44 -0.07 5.63
C CYS A 113 6.16 0.67 4.32
N HIS A 114 4.89 0.74 3.93
CA HIS A 114 4.40 1.59 2.85
C HIS A 114 3.79 2.86 3.45
N LEU A 115 4.39 4.00 3.14
CA LEU A 115 3.93 5.29 3.69
C LEU A 115 2.71 5.85 2.98
N GLY A 116 2.31 5.30 1.83
CA GLY A 116 1.37 5.99 0.93
C GLY A 116 1.89 7.37 0.58
N ASP A 117 0.98 8.33 0.43
CA ASP A 117 1.35 9.71 0.15
C ASP A 117 1.47 10.52 1.44
N LEU A 118 2.40 10.14 2.31
CA LEU A 118 2.60 10.82 3.58
C LEU A 118 2.95 12.30 3.39
N GLY A 119 2.04 13.19 3.81
CA GLY A 119 2.23 14.63 3.71
C GLY A 119 2.56 15.32 5.03
N GLN A 120 2.73 14.56 6.12
CA GLN A 120 3.07 15.09 7.44
C GLN A 120 4.39 14.53 7.97
N LYS A 121 4.97 15.19 8.98
CA LYS A 121 6.08 14.59 9.74
C LYS A 121 5.57 13.47 10.65
N LEU A 122 6.27 12.35 10.64
CA LEU A 122 6.06 11.27 11.61
C LEU A 122 6.43 11.76 13.01
N SER A 123 5.53 11.53 13.95
CA SER A 123 5.78 11.73 15.36
C SER A 123 6.57 10.56 15.95
N VAL A 124 7.09 10.74 17.18
CA VAL A 124 7.71 9.64 17.92
C VAL A 124 6.71 8.49 18.14
N ALA A 125 5.44 8.80 18.38
CA ALA A 125 4.40 7.79 18.54
C ALA A 125 4.15 7.01 17.24
N ASP A 126 4.20 7.66 16.08
CA ASP A 126 4.08 6.98 14.79
C ASP A 126 5.27 6.04 14.55
N ALA A 127 6.49 6.51 14.85
CA ALA A 127 7.69 5.67 14.75
C ALA A 127 7.66 4.48 15.72
N GLU A 128 7.15 4.67 16.94
CA GLU A 128 6.95 3.58 17.90
C GLU A 128 5.90 2.56 17.42
N LEU A 129 4.81 3.02 16.79
CA LEU A 129 3.80 2.15 16.17
C LEU A 129 4.36 1.37 14.98
N MET A 130 5.21 2.00 14.16
CA MET A 130 5.87 1.34 13.03
C MET A 130 6.80 0.21 13.48
N GLY A 131 7.51 0.42 14.59
CA GLY A 131 8.54 -0.49 15.07
C GLY A 131 9.78 -0.52 14.18
N GLU A 132 10.52 -1.63 14.23
CA GLU A 132 11.69 -1.82 13.36
C GLU A 132 11.24 -2.16 11.93
N ILE A 133 11.70 -1.36 10.97
CA ILE A 133 11.38 -1.50 9.55
C ILE A 133 12.64 -1.90 8.79
N ASP A 134 12.56 -3.00 8.05
CA ASP A 134 13.65 -3.48 7.19
C ASP A 134 13.66 -2.75 5.84
N VAL A 135 12.46 -2.46 5.30
CA VAL A 135 12.27 -1.77 4.01
C VAL A 135 11.19 -0.70 4.13
N LEU A 136 11.53 0.53 3.80
CA LEU A 136 10.59 1.66 3.73
C LEU A 136 10.30 1.99 2.26
N LEU A 137 9.02 2.03 1.90
CA LEU A 137 8.50 2.50 0.61
C LEU A 137 7.91 3.89 0.83
N LEU A 138 8.48 4.88 0.12
CA LEU A 138 8.23 6.31 0.30
C LEU A 138 8.26 7.05 -1.04
#